data_AF-A0A7S2ZQN1-F1
#
_entry.id   AF-A0A7S2ZQN1-F1
#
_cell.length_a   1.000
_cell.length_b   1.000
_cell.length_c   1.000
_cell.angle_alpha   90.00
_cell.angle_beta   90.00
_cell.angle_gamma   90.00
#
_symmetry.space_group_name_H-M   'P 1'
#
loop_
_entity.id
_entity.type
_entity.pdbx_description
1 polymer ?
#
loop_
_entity_poly.entity_id
_entity_poly.type
_entity_poly.pdbx_seq_one_letter_code
_entity_poly.pdbx_strand_id
1 'polypeptide(L)'
;HYHVTAGDFNLDGHMDLYVVVQTAFREPRKNDLLLLNQKNGKFKVAGKHGTESPFTFEDGNTAIAFDYNEDGRMDLLVGPRNATWRLYENQTPYFGNDYVIVLVGRPRAGAQQAFANWDRHPMGAVVTVKCGDRKNAQRVGSNGQSHSVSAGTRMHFGIGKCRAEKYSISVDYLGGVSSFRLLTGRNKKVVTGLFYDQCEKGFTGMNCARKVDPCRSSGCPQGR
;
A
#
# COMPACT_ATOMS: atom_id res chain seq x y z
N HIS A 1 -18.81 -16.40 -5.50
CA HIS A 1 -17.78 -15.35 -5.52
C HIS A 1 -16.97 -15.43 -4.24
N TYR A 2 -15.68 -15.72 -4.35
CA TYR A 2 -14.73 -15.63 -3.24
C TYR A 2 -14.01 -14.29 -3.38
N HIS A 3 -13.82 -13.56 -2.28
CA HIS A 3 -13.00 -12.35 -2.29
C HIS A 3 -11.64 -12.64 -1.67
N VAL A 4 -10.57 -12.16 -2.28
CA VAL A 4 -9.20 -12.36 -1.79
C VAL A 4 -8.52 -11.01 -1.65
N THR A 5 -7.82 -10.81 -0.53
CA THR A 5 -6.89 -9.69 -0.36
C THR A 5 -5.53 -10.20 0.11
N ALA A 6 -4.45 -9.58 -0.38
CA ALA A 6 -3.09 -9.97 -0.03
C ALA A 6 -2.49 -8.98 0.97
N GLY A 7 -1.72 -9.50 1.92
CA GLY A 7 -1.01 -8.72 2.94
C GLY A 7 0.09 -9.56 3.59
N ASP A 8 1.08 -8.93 4.20
CA ASP A 8 2.06 -9.63 5.07
C ASP A 8 1.49 -9.62 6.49
N PHE A 9 0.60 -10.59 6.81
CA PHE A 9 -0.20 -10.56 8.04
C PHE A 9 0.58 -11.02 9.27
N ASN A 10 1.65 -11.80 9.08
CA ASN A 10 2.53 -12.27 10.14
C ASN A 10 3.90 -11.55 10.17
N LEU A 11 4.09 -10.55 9.31
CA LEU A 11 5.30 -9.74 9.19
C LEU A 11 6.56 -10.53 8.86
N ASP A 12 6.46 -11.64 8.13
CA ASP A 12 7.60 -12.48 7.80
C ASP A 12 8.30 -12.09 6.49
N GLY A 13 7.82 -11.03 5.83
CA GLY A 13 8.33 -10.49 4.57
C GLY A 13 7.72 -11.12 3.33
N HIS A 14 6.77 -12.04 3.47
CA HIS A 14 6.09 -12.71 2.36
C HIS A 14 4.60 -12.37 2.33
N MET A 15 4.05 -12.30 1.13
CA MET A 15 2.62 -12.01 0.95
C MET A 15 1.80 -13.25 1.31
N ASP A 16 0.96 -13.11 2.33
CA ASP A 16 -0.11 -14.01 2.72
C ASP A 16 -1.42 -13.62 2.01
N LEU A 17 -2.46 -14.46 2.14
CA LEU A 17 -3.78 -14.22 1.56
C LEU A 17 -4.88 -14.32 2.60
N TYR A 18 -5.81 -13.38 2.59
CA TYR A 18 -7.07 -13.49 3.31
C TYR A 18 -8.19 -13.75 2.30
N VAL A 19 -8.94 -14.84 2.50
CA VAL A 19 -9.99 -15.32 1.60
C VAL A 19 -11.34 -15.27 2.30
N VAL A 20 -12.23 -14.42 1.82
CA VAL A 20 -13.63 -14.38 2.23
C VAL A 20 -14.34 -15.59 1.64
N VAL A 21 -14.89 -16.45 2.50
CA VAL A 21 -15.56 -17.68 2.09
C VAL A 21 -17.04 -17.40 1.90
N GLN A 22 -17.53 -17.59 0.67
CA GLN A 22 -18.96 -17.50 0.44
C GLN A 22 -19.67 -18.71 1.04
N THR A 23 -20.76 -18.41 1.75
CA THR A 23 -21.67 -19.41 2.28
C THR A 23 -22.89 -19.52 1.37
N ALA A 24 -23.42 -20.73 1.19
CA ALA A 24 -24.62 -20.94 0.39
C ALA A 24 -25.85 -20.33 1.08
N PHE A 25 -26.86 -19.98 0.29
CA PHE A 25 -28.08 -19.37 0.81
C PHE A 25 -28.74 -20.29 1.86
N ARG A 26 -29.01 -19.75 3.05
CA ARG A 26 -29.57 -20.45 4.23
C ARG A 26 -28.65 -21.47 4.93
N GLU A 27 -27.36 -21.51 4.57
CA GLU A 27 -26.37 -22.27 5.33
C GLU A 27 -25.70 -21.39 6.41
N PRO A 28 -25.21 -21.97 7.52
CA PRO A 28 -24.42 -21.24 8.50
C PRO A 28 -23.15 -20.65 7.90
N ARG A 29 -22.85 -19.37 8.21
CA ARG A 29 -21.64 -18.68 7.73
C ARG A 29 -20.39 -19.52 8.03
N LYS A 30 -19.65 -19.84 6.96
CA LYS A 30 -18.30 -20.41 7.06
C LYS A 30 -17.31 -19.33 7.47
N ASN A 31 -16.30 -19.73 8.23
CA ASN A 31 -15.19 -18.85 8.55
C ASN A 31 -14.41 -18.50 7.28
N ASP A 32 -13.96 -17.25 7.22
CA ASP A 32 -12.97 -16.81 6.25
C ASP A 32 -11.64 -17.57 6.50
N LEU A 33 -10.72 -17.51 5.54
CA LEU A 33 -9.43 -18.19 5.65
C LEU A 33 -8.30 -17.19 5.61
N LEU A 34 -7.39 -17.27 6.59
CA LEU A 34 -6.07 -16.66 6.49
C LEU A 34 -5.07 -17.74 6.02
N LEU A 35 -4.43 -17.52 4.88
CA LEU A 35 -3.47 -18.43 4.25
C LEU A 35 -2.07 -17.84 4.36
N LEU A 36 -1.23 -18.46 5.19
CA LEU A 36 0.14 -18.03 5.45
C LEU A 36 1.11 -18.64 4.44
N ASN A 37 1.90 -17.79 3.77
CA ASN A 37 2.86 -18.19 2.77
C ASN A 37 4.02 -19.00 3.39
N GLN A 38 4.27 -20.20 2.88
CA GLN A 38 5.32 -21.09 3.39
C GLN A 38 6.65 -20.96 2.66
N LYS A 39 6.81 -19.93 1.80
CA LYS A 39 8.08 -19.61 1.10
C LYS A 39 8.56 -20.68 0.12
N ASN A 40 7.71 -21.66 -0.18
CA ASN A 40 7.97 -22.80 -1.06
C ASN A 40 6.86 -22.99 -2.12
N GLY A 41 6.12 -21.92 -2.41
CA GLY A 41 4.97 -21.96 -3.32
C GLY A 41 3.70 -22.58 -2.73
N LYS A 42 3.71 -22.95 -1.43
CA LYS A 42 2.53 -23.46 -0.71
C LYS A 42 2.04 -22.47 0.34
N PHE A 43 0.77 -22.63 0.72
CA PHE A 43 0.15 -21.88 1.80
C PHE A 43 -0.30 -22.84 2.92
N LYS A 44 -0.22 -22.36 4.16
CA LYS A 44 -0.78 -23.03 5.33
C LYS A 44 -1.99 -22.23 5.81
N VAL A 45 -3.12 -22.90 6.04
CA VAL A 45 -4.28 -22.28 6.68
C VAL A 45 -3.90 -21.94 8.12
N ALA A 46 -3.99 -20.67 8.49
CA ALA A 46 -3.87 -20.24 9.88
C ALA A 46 -4.98 -20.91 10.70
N GLY A 47 -4.76 -21.07 12.00
CA GLY A 47 -5.83 -21.52 12.90
C GLY A 47 -6.91 -20.44 13.06
N LYS A 48 -7.38 -20.24 14.29
CA LYS A 48 -8.25 -19.09 14.59
C LYS A 48 -7.47 -17.80 14.34
N HIS A 49 -8.02 -16.91 13.52
CA HIS A 49 -7.42 -15.62 13.17
C HIS A 49 -8.25 -14.42 13.67
N GLY A 50 -9.36 -14.66 14.38
CA GLY A 50 -10.09 -13.61 15.11
C GLY A 50 -11.05 -12.78 14.27
N THR A 51 -11.25 -13.11 13.00
CA THR A 51 -12.21 -12.43 12.11
C THR A 51 -13.49 -13.23 11.89
N GLU A 52 -13.71 -14.25 12.72
CA GLU A 52 -14.92 -15.05 12.69
C GLU A 52 -16.16 -14.18 12.96
N SER A 53 -17.21 -14.40 12.18
CA SER A 53 -18.48 -13.71 12.37
C SER A 53 -19.15 -14.13 13.67
N PRO A 54 -19.59 -13.20 14.52
CA PRO A 54 -20.50 -13.56 15.60
C PRO A 54 -21.92 -13.87 15.09
N PHE A 55 -22.21 -13.61 13.81
CA PHE A 55 -23.54 -13.77 13.21
C PHE A 55 -23.57 -14.88 12.16
N THR A 56 -24.56 -15.77 12.28
CA THR A 56 -24.72 -16.98 11.47
C THR A 56 -25.20 -16.72 10.04
N PHE A 57 -25.92 -15.62 9.79
CA PHE A 57 -26.60 -15.32 8.51
C PHE A 57 -26.04 -14.10 7.77
N GLU A 58 -24.79 -13.72 8.06
CA GLU A 58 -24.10 -12.68 7.31
C GLU A 58 -23.54 -13.23 6.00
N ASP A 59 -23.79 -12.51 4.92
CA ASP A 59 -23.23 -12.82 3.62
C ASP A 59 -21.81 -12.24 3.52
N GLY A 60 -20.80 -13.08 3.67
CA GLY A 60 -19.41 -12.71 3.39
C GLY A 60 -19.28 -12.12 1.97
N ASN A 61 -18.66 -10.94 1.86
CA ASN A 61 -18.59 -10.19 0.60
C ASN A 61 -17.18 -9.70 0.27
N THR A 62 -16.63 -8.85 1.12
CA THR A 62 -15.40 -8.10 0.82
C THR A 62 -14.50 -8.03 2.05
N ALA A 63 -13.21 -8.01 1.78
CA ALA A 63 -12.18 -7.72 2.77
C ALA A 63 -11.11 -6.83 2.12
N ILE A 64 -10.64 -5.84 2.87
CA ILE A 64 -9.56 -4.94 2.47
C ILE A 64 -8.47 -5.03 3.53
N ALA A 65 -7.25 -5.31 3.09
CA ALA A 65 -6.06 -5.31 3.94
C ALA A 65 -5.34 -3.97 3.87
N PHE A 66 -5.13 -3.31 5.02
CA PHE A 66 -4.29 -2.12 5.15
C PHE A 66 -3.85 -1.93 6.61
N ASP A 67 -2.68 -1.35 6.82
CA ASP A 67 -2.18 -0.94 8.14
C ASP A 67 -2.85 0.39 8.54
N TYR A 68 -3.93 0.34 9.33
CA TYR A 68 -4.79 1.51 9.59
C TYR A 68 -4.20 2.45 10.64
N ASN A 69 -3.48 1.91 11.63
CA ASN A 69 -2.91 2.64 12.74
C ASN A 69 -1.42 2.98 12.53
N GLU A 70 -0.85 2.58 11.39
CA GLU A 70 0.54 2.80 10.99
C GLU A 70 1.57 2.09 11.88
N ASP A 71 1.18 1.01 12.55
CA ASP A 71 2.04 0.25 13.45
C ASP A 71 2.85 -0.86 12.76
N GLY A 72 2.63 -1.00 11.45
CA GLY A 72 3.32 -1.96 10.59
C GLY A 72 2.70 -3.34 10.56
N ARG A 73 1.61 -3.60 11.29
CA ARG A 73 0.81 -4.83 11.17
C ARG A 73 -0.30 -4.59 10.15
N MET A 74 -0.55 -5.61 9.33
CA MET A 74 -1.61 -5.53 8.33
C MET A 74 -2.96 -5.82 9.00
N ASP A 75 -3.87 -4.85 8.99
CA ASP A 75 -5.23 -4.98 9.54
C ASP A 75 -6.24 -5.37 8.46
N LEU A 76 -7.47 -5.68 8.88
CA LEU A 76 -8.54 -6.12 7.99
C LEU A 76 -9.81 -5.31 8.20
N LEU A 77 -10.33 -4.72 7.13
CA LEU A 77 -11.70 -4.24 7.07
C LEU A 77 -12.55 -5.26 6.32
N VAL A 78 -13.48 -5.92 7.01
CA VAL A 78 -14.37 -6.95 6.43
C VAL A 78 -15.79 -6.43 6.38
N GLY A 79 -16.35 -6.42 5.18
CA GLY A 79 -17.72 -5.99 4.91
C GLY A 79 -18.57 -7.16 4.44
N PRO A 80 -19.61 -7.57 5.17
CA PRO A 80 -20.67 -8.41 4.62
C PRO A 80 -21.61 -7.60 3.70
N ARG A 81 -22.36 -8.25 2.81
CA ARG A 81 -23.32 -7.57 1.91
C ARG A 81 -24.50 -6.95 2.66
N ASN A 82 -24.94 -7.60 3.72
CA ASN A 82 -26.22 -7.39 4.37
C ASN A 82 -26.10 -6.97 5.84
N ALA A 83 -24.90 -6.60 6.29
CA ALA A 83 -24.64 -6.26 7.69
C ALA A 83 -23.50 -5.24 7.85
N THR A 84 -23.16 -4.94 9.09
CA THR A 84 -22.18 -3.91 9.46
C THR A 84 -20.76 -4.33 9.10
N TRP A 85 -20.01 -3.39 8.53
CA TRP A 85 -18.58 -3.55 8.26
C TRP A 85 -17.78 -3.51 9.57
N ARG A 86 -16.73 -4.32 9.66
CA ARG A 86 -15.90 -4.45 10.87
C ARG A 86 -14.43 -4.27 10.54
N LEU A 87 -13.77 -3.43 11.32
CA LEU A 87 -12.32 -3.27 11.32
C LEU A 87 -11.74 -4.19 12.38
N TYR A 88 -10.79 -5.03 11.98
CA TYR A 88 -10.04 -5.95 12.85
C TYR A 88 -8.59 -5.50 12.89
N GLU A 89 -8.17 -5.04 14.07
CA GLU A 89 -6.78 -4.72 14.36
C GLU A 89 -5.96 -6.01 14.52
N ASN A 90 -4.84 -6.08 13.83
CA ASN A 90 -3.92 -7.20 13.92
C ASN A 90 -3.12 -7.11 15.22
N GLN A 91 -3.33 -8.07 16.12
CA GLN A 91 -2.67 -8.14 17.42
C GLN A 91 -1.54 -9.19 17.44
N THR A 92 -1.09 -9.66 16.27
CA THR A 92 0.06 -10.58 16.23
C THR A 92 1.27 -9.94 16.92
N PRO A 93 1.98 -10.67 17.80
CA PRO A 93 3.17 -10.14 18.44
C PRO A 93 4.16 -9.64 17.39
N TYR A 94 4.69 -8.44 17.60
CA TYR A 94 5.69 -7.90 16.71
C TYR A 94 6.96 -8.76 16.75
N PHE A 95 7.24 -9.50 15.66
CA PHE A 95 8.38 -10.43 15.57
C PHE A 95 9.74 -9.73 15.40
N GLY A 96 9.80 -8.40 15.57
CA GLY A 96 11.01 -7.61 15.42
C GLY A 96 11.41 -7.32 13.97
N ASN A 97 10.52 -7.61 13.02
CA ASN A 97 10.72 -7.34 11.59
C ASN A 97 10.33 -5.90 11.26
N ASP A 98 11.21 -5.22 10.53
CA ASP A 98 11.01 -3.84 10.11
C ASP A 98 10.07 -3.79 8.90
N TYR A 99 9.40 -2.66 8.76
CA TYR A 99 8.53 -2.39 7.62
C TYR A 99 8.85 -1.03 7.00
N VAL A 100 8.35 -0.83 5.78
CA VAL A 100 8.31 0.48 5.14
C VAL A 100 6.97 0.67 4.45
N ILE A 101 6.39 1.85 4.63
CA ILE A 101 5.19 2.29 3.94
C ILE A 101 5.63 3.21 2.80
N VAL A 102 5.28 2.86 1.57
CA VAL A 102 5.62 3.62 0.36
C VAL A 102 4.36 4.24 -0.21
N LEU A 103 4.29 5.57 -0.20
CA LEU A 103 3.26 6.37 -0.84
C LEU A 103 3.73 6.75 -2.25
N VAL A 104 3.14 6.13 -3.27
CA VAL A 104 3.55 6.28 -4.66
C VAL A 104 2.74 7.37 -5.36
N GLY A 105 3.37 8.53 -5.52
CA GLY A 105 2.85 9.60 -6.35
C GLY A 105 3.23 9.42 -7.81
N ARG A 106 2.84 10.39 -8.64
CA ARG A 106 3.30 10.48 -10.04
C ARG A 106 4.82 10.64 -10.12
N PRO A 107 5.46 10.17 -11.19
CA PRO A 107 6.90 10.34 -11.35
C PRO A 107 7.25 11.83 -11.36
N ARG A 108 8.27 12.21 -10.57
CA ARG A 108 8.85 13.55 -10.67
C ARG A 108 9.59 13.63 -12.00
N ALA A 109 9.24 14.63 -12.78
CA ALA A 109 9.98 15.02 -13.95
C ALA A 109 10.54 16.41 -13.66
N GLY A 110 11.77 16.71 -14.09
CA GLY A 110 12.27 18.08 -14.07
C GLY A 110 11.31 19.01 -14.84
N ALA A 111 11.41 20.32 -14.64
CA ALA A 111 10.46 21.32 -15.15
C ALA A 111 10.12 21.19 -16.65
N GLN A 112 11.01 20.69 -17.51
CA GLN A 112 10.72 20.43 -18.93
C GLN A 112 9.93 19.14 -19.23
N GLN A 113 9.93 18.15 -18.33
CA GLN A 113 9.32 16.82 -18.54
C GLN A 113 7.99 16.66 -17.79
N ALA A 114 7.56 17.66 -17.01
CA ALA A 114 6.36 17.61 -16.18
C ALA A 114 5.08 17.41 -17.00
N PHE A 115 5.04 17.91 -18.24
CA PHE A 115 3.92 17.72 -19.17
C PHE A 115 3.87 16.31 -19.79
N ALA A 116 5.02 15.67 -20.02
CA ALA A 116 5.09 14.33 -20.63
C ALA A 116 4.78 13.18 -19.66
N ASN A 117 4.74 13.48 -18.37
CA ASN A 117 4.61 12.48 -17.30
C ASN A 117 3.33 12.65 -16.47
N TRP A 118 2.46 13.62 -16.79
CA TRP A 118 1.21 13.86 -16.06
C TRP A 118 0.17 12.77 -16.29
N ASP A 119 0.14 12.21 -17.50
CA ASP A 119 -0.71 11.06 -17.86
C ASP A 119 -0.20 9.75 -17.27
N ARG A 120 1.00 9.75 -16.66
CA ARG A 120 1.56 8.56 -16.02
C ARG A 120 0.99 8.43 -14.61
N HIS A 121 -0.15 7.76 -14.55
CA HIS A 121 -0.76 7.36 -13.29
C HIS A 121 0.19 6.40 -12.55
N PRO A 122 0.34 6.50 -11.22
CA PRO A 122 1.15 5.55 -10.45
C PRO A 122 0.59 4.12 -10.48
N MET A 123 -0.66 3.94 -10.92
CA MET A 123 -1.27 2.62 -11.02
C MET A 123 -0.55 1.78 -12.08
N GLY A 124 -0.27 0.53 -11.74
CA GLY A 124 0.52 -0.38 -12.56
C GLY A 124 2.04 -0.22 -12.41
N ALA A 125 2.52 0.84 -11.75
CA ALA A 125 3.95 0.96 -11.41
C ALA A 125 4.39 -0.20 -10.52
N VAL A 126 5.65 -0.61 -10.62
CA VAL A 126 6.23 -1.64 -9.76
C VAL A 126 7.14 -0.99 -8.74
N VAL A 127 6.80 -1.12 -7.47
CA VAL A 127 7.66 -0.71 -6.36
C VAL A 127 8.49 -1.90 -5.95
N THR A 128 9.80 -1.76 -5.97
CA THR A 128 10.75 -2.75 -5.47
C THR A 128 11.46 -2.20 -4.25
N VAL A 129 11.42 -2.95 -3.15
CA VAL A 129 12.18 -2.67 -1.94
C VAL A 129 13.26 -3.74 -1.78
N LYS A 130 14.51 -3.32 -1.61
CA LYS A 130 15.66 -4.20 -1.41
C LYS A 130 16.39 -3.83 -0.11
N CYS A 131 16.61 -4.83 0.75
CA CYS A 131 17.46 -4.73 1.93
C CYS A 131 18.39 -5.95 1.97
N GLY A 132 19.70 -5.72 1.85
CA GLY A 132 20.68 -6.80 1.65
C GLY A 132 20.31 -7.66 0.45
N ASP A 133 20.20 -8.98 0.67
CA ASP A 133 19.79 -9.96 -0.34
C ASP A 133 18.27 -10.10 -0.50
N ARG A 134 17.49 -9.54 0.43
CA ARG A 134 16.03 -9.59 0.37
C ARG A 134 15.51 -8.56 -0.62
N LYS A 135 14.62 -9.00 -1.50
CA LYS A 135 13.95 -8.16 -2.50
C LYS A 135 12.46 -8.51 -2.48
N ASN A 136 11.62 -7.50 -2.32
CA ASN A 136 10.17 -7.62 -2.45
C ASN A 136 9.70 -6.59 -3.49
N ALA A 137 8.84 -7.02 -4.41
CA ALA A 137 8.28 -6.17 -5.46
C ALA A 137 6.76 -6.28 -5.45
N GLN A 138 6.08 -5.14 -5.41
CA GLN A 138 4.63 -5.05 -5.48
C GLN A 138 4.22 -4.08 -6.57
N ARG A 139 3.14 -4.42 -7.29
CA ARG A 139 2.54 -3.54 -8.28
C ARG A 139 1.54 -2.62 -7.60
N VAL A 140 1.64 -1.32 -7.86
CA VAL A 140 0.71 -0.32 -7.37
C VAL A 140 -0.67 -0.56 -7.97
N GLY A 141 -1.67 -0.69 -7.11
CA GLY A 141 -3.03 -1.00 -7.49
C GLY A 141 -3.76 -1.65 -6.34
N SER A 142 -4.98 -2.12 -6.60
CA SER A 142 -5.76 -2.84 -5.61
C SER A 142 -5.08 -4.17 -5.27
N ASN A 143 -4.88 -4.42 -3.98
CA ASN A 143 -4.45 -5.72 -3.45
C ASN A 143 -5.60 -6.74 -3.38
N GLY A 144 -6.79 -6.40 -3.88
CA GLY A 144 -7.99 -7.24 -3.92
C GLY A 144 -8.73 -7.21 -5.26
N GLN A 145 -9.70 -8.12 -5.41
CA GLN A 145 -10.51 -8.30 -6.63
C GLN A 145 -11.43 -7.10 -6.90
N SER A 146 -12.02 -7.03 -8.09
CA SER A 146 -12.76 -5.89 -8.70
C SER A 146 -13.82 -5.18 -7.85
N HIS A 147 -14.28 -5.77 -6.75
CA HIS A 147 -15.28 -5.21 -5.83
C HIS A 147 -14.69 -4.65 -4.52
N SER A 148 -13.38 -4.79 -4.31
CA SER A 148 -12.65 -4.28 -3.13
C SER A 148 -11.44 -3.47 -3.57
N VAL A 149 -11.67 -2.61 -4.57
CA VAL A 149 -10.65 -1.71 -5.09
C VAL A 149 -10.24 -0.73 -4.02
N SER A 150 -9.07 -0.94 -3.42
CA SER A 150 -8.30 0.17 -2.90
C SER A 150 -7.50 0.74 -4.08
N ALA A 151 -7.76 1.99 -4.48
CA ALA A 151 -6.83 2.74 -5.33
C ALA A 151 -5.60 3.16 -4.49
N GLY A 152 -4.99 2.16 -3.84
CA GLY A 152 -3.94 2.36 -2.87
C GLY A 152 -2.64 2.67 -3.57
N THR A 153 -2.27 3.94 -3.61
CA THR A 153 -0.88 4.34 -3.81
C THR A 153 -0.04 4.11 -2.54
N ARG A 154 -0.68 3.67 -1.45
CA ARG A 154 -0.04 3.27 -0.19
C ARG A 154 0.28 1.78 -0.22
N MET A 155 1.57 1.48 -0.29
CA MET A 155 2.11 0.11 -0.33
C MET A 155 2.80 -0.21 0.99
N HIS A 156 2.56 -1.41 1.51
CA HIS A 156 3.21 -1.88 2.74
C HIS A 156 4.21 -2.99 2.41
N PHE A 157 5.45 -2.86 2.88
CA PHE A 157 6.51 -3.84 2.69
C PHE A 157 7.10 -4.26 4.03
N GLY A 158 7.01 -5.54 4.37
CA GLY A 158 7.87 -6.16 5.37
C GLY A 158 9.29 -6.32 4.81
N ILE A 159 10.28 -5.75 5.49
CA ILE A 159 11.71 -5.82 5.10
C ILE A 159 12.55 -6.67 6.07
N GLY A 160 11.89 -7.34 7.02
CA GLY A 160 12.54 -8.19 8.02
C GLY A 160 13.46 -7.39 8.93
N LYS A 161 14.43 -8.04 9.59
CA LYS A 161 15.44 -7.33 10.41
C LYS A 161 16.45 -6.57 9.53
N CYS A 162 16.04 -5.41 9.01
CA CYS A 162 16.86 -4.52 8.18
C CYS A 162 17.58 -3.45 9.04
N ARG A 163 17.79 -3.73 10.33
CA ARG A 163 18.21 -2.74 11.34
C ARG A 163 19.52 -2.07 10.94
N ALA A 164 19.49 -0.74 10.79
CA ALA A 164 20.63 0.14 10.51
C ALA A 164 21.30 0.00 9.13
N GLU A 165 20.83 -0.91 8.27
CA GLU A 165 21.34 -1.06 6.91
C GLU A 165 20.66 -0.08 5.94
N LYS A 166 21.40 0.29 4.89
CA LYS A 166 20.83 1.05 3.78
C LYS A 166 19.93 0.13 2.97
N TYR A 167 18.66 0.49 2.83
CA TYR A 167 17.73 -0.18 1.93
C TYR A 167 17.35 0.75 0.78
N SER A 168 17.10 0.16 -0.38
CA SER A 168 16.72 0.91 -1.58
C SER A 168 15.26 0.69 -1.93
N ILE A 169 14.60 1.76 -2.34
CA ILE A 169 13.28 1.73 -2.95
C ILE A 169 13.44 2.20 -4.39
N SER A 170 13.04 1.36 -5.34
CA SER A 170 12.84 1.78 -6.73
C SER A 170 11.36 1.73 -7.09
N VAL A 171 10.90 2.69 -7.87
CA VAL A 171 9.55 2.70 -8.45
C VAL A 171 9.70 2.79 -9.95
N ASP A 172 9.28 1.74 -10.64
CA ASP A 172 9.33 1.63 -12.09
C ASP A 172 7.93 1.89 -12.66
N TYR A 173 7.74 3.04 -13.29
CA TYR A 173 6.47 3.46 -13.87
C TYR A 173 6.28 2.89 -15.27
N LEU A 174 5.02 2.77 -15.70
CA LEU A 174 4.71 2.41 -17.08
C LEU A 174 5.32 3.44 -18.05
N GLY A 175 5.99 2.94 -19.08
CA GLY A 175 6.71 3.71 -20.09
C GLY A 175 8.15 4.12 -19.71
N GLY A 176 8.78 3.43 -18.75
CA GLY A 176 10.24 3.44 -18.58
C GLY A 176 10.82 4.56 -17.70
N VAL A 177 9.98 5.33 -17.02
CA VAL A 177 10.46 6.29 -16.01
C VAL A 177 10.61 5.56 -14.69
N SER A 178 11.75 5.74 -14.02
CA SER A 178 12.00 5.15 -12.71
C SER A 178 12.39 6.20 -11.69
N SER A 179 12.02 5.97 -10.43
CA SER A 179 12.54 6.72 -9.29
C SER A 179 13.33 5.80 -8.37
N PHE A 180 14.37 6.34 -7.73
CA PHE A 180 15.21 5.59 -6.81
C PHE A 180 15.45 6.40 -5.55
N ARG A 181 15.36 5.74 -4.39
CA ARG A 181 15.76 6.31 -3.10
C ARG A 181 16.53 5.31 -2.28
N LEU A 182 17.54 5.80 -1.59
CA LEU A 182 18.28 5.06 -0.57
C LEU A 182 17.90 5.62 0.81
N LEU A 183 17.56 4.74 1.73
CA LEU A 183 17.06 5.10 3.05
C LEU A 183 17.81 4.35 4.15
N THR A 184 17.75 4.90 5.35
CA THR A 184 18.28 4.32 6.57
C THR A 184 17.28 4.48 7.71
N GLY A 185 17.44 3.66 8.75
CA GLY A 185 16.51 3.62 9.88
C GLY A 185 15.37 2.62 9.67
N ARG A 186 14.47 2.56 10.66
CA ARG A 186 13.41 1.54 10.75
C ARG A 186 12.04 2.17 10.56
N ASN A 187 11.06 1.38 10.13
CA ASN A 187 9.62 1.67 10.19
C ASN A 187 9.27 3.04 9.60
N LYS A 188 9.75 3.30 8.38
CA LYS A 188 9.61 4.59 7.71
C LYS A 188 8.37 4.65 6.84
N LYS A 189 7.78 5.84 6.77
CA LYS A 189 6.82 6.23 5.74
C LYS A 189 7.54 7.11 4.71
N VAL A 190 7.43 6.76 3.44
CA VAL A 190 8.21 7.35 2.34
C VAL A 190 7.28 7.78 1.23
N VAL A 191 7.45 9.01 0.73
CA VAL A 191 6.74 9.51 -0.44
C VAL A 191 7.64 9.43 -1.68
N THR A 192 7.22 8.65 -2.67
CA THR A 192 7.91 8.49 -3.96
C THR A 192 7.07 9.12 -5.06
N GLY A 193 7.28 10.41 -5.33
CA GLY A 193 6.59 11.13 -6.40
C GLY A 193 5.83 12.37 -5.93
N LEU A 194 4.90 12.84 -6.76
CA LEU A 194 4.00 13.96 -6.48
C LEU A 194 2.57 13.45 -6.26
N PHE A 195 1.93 13.95 -5.20
CA PHE A 195 0.49 13.88 -4.99
C PHE A 195 -0.12 15.21 -5.49
N TYR A 196 -1.37 15.18 -5.97
CA TYR A 196 -2.05 16.31 -6.61
C TYR A 196 -2.16 17.53 -5.68
N ASP A 197 -1.14 18.41 -5.69
CA ASP A 197 -1.07 19.73 -5.03
C ASP A 197 0.38 20.14 -4.65
N GLN A 198 1.31 19.19 -4.56
CA GLN A 198 2.66 19.51 -4.07
C GLN A 198 3.64 19.86 -5.19
N CYS A 199 3.55 21.09 -5.70
CA CYS A 199 4.58 21.62 -6.57
C CYS A 199 5.91 21.79 -5.87
N GLU A 200 7.02 21.61 -6.59
CA GLU A 200 8.35 21.92 -6.07
C GLU A 200 8.43 23.42 -5.70
N LYS A 201 9.29 23.75 -4.72
CA LYS A 201 9.49 25.15 -4.30
C LYS A 201 9.87 26.00 -5.51
N GLY A 202 9.05 27.00 -5.82
CA GLY A 202 9.20 27.83 -7.02
C GLY A 202 8.27 27.47 -8.17
N PHE A 203 7.32 26.54 -8.00
CA PHE A 203 6.29 26.19 -8.99
C PHE A 203 4.87 26.18 -8.39
N THR A 204 3.86 26.52 -9.19
CA THR A 204 2.44 26.68 -8.80
C THR A 204 1.49 26.44 -9.99
N GLY A 205 0.18 26.56 -9.74
CA GLY A 205 -0.89 26.34 -10.72
C GLY A 205 -1.26 24.88 -10.92
N MET A 206 -2.30 24.62 -11.71
CA MET A 206 -2.67 23.27 -12.12
C MET A 206 -1.48 22.62 -12.82
N ASN A 207 -1.04 21.46 -12.34
CA ASN A 207 0.10 20.69 -12.86
C ASN A 207 1.49 21.32 -12.64
N CYS A 208 1.63 22.28 -11.72
CA CYS A 208 2.91 22.97 -11.47
C CYS A 208 3.50 23.63 -12.73
N ALA A 209 2.64 23.91 -13.72
CA ALA A 209 3.01 24.44 -15.02
C ALA A 209 3.51 25.89 -14.95
N ARG A 210 3.29 26.58 -13.83
CA ARG A 210 3.71 27.96 -13.63
C ARG A 210 4.89 27.99 -12.67
N LYS A 211 5.95 28.72 -13.01
CA LYS A 211 6.93 29.14 -12.00
C LYS A 211 6.23 30.11 -11.05
N VAL A 212 6.49 29.98 -9.75
CA VAL A 212 6.14 31.01 -8.77
C VAL A 212 6.98 32.22 -9.13
N ASP A 213 6.32 33.25 -9.65
CA ASP A 213 6.91 34.56 -9.80
C ASP A 213 6.99 35.18 -8.38
N PRO A 214 8.21 35.37 -7.83
CA PRO A 214 8.40 35.95 -6.51
C PRO A 214 7.79 37.36 -6.42
N CYS A 215 7.63 38.03 -7.56
CA CYS A 215 7.16 39.41 -7.63
C CYS A 215 5.63 39.55 -7.71
N ARG A 216 4.88 38.45 -7.98
CA ARG A 216 3.41 38.47 -8.12
C ARG A 216 2.65 37.80 -6.98
N SER A 217 3.30 36.98 -6.15
CA SER A 217 2.64 36.14 -5.14
C SER A 217 2.81 36.61 -3.69
N SER A 218 3.66 37.61 -3.46
CA SER A 218 3.75 38.38 -2.22
C SER A 218 4.36 39.73 -2.60
N GLY A 219 3.86 40.84 -2.03
CA GLY A 219 4.36 42.18 -2.35
C GLY A 219 5.89 42.22 -2.28
N CYS A 220 6.54 42.55 -3.39
CA CYS A 220 7.99 42.70 -3.46
C CYS A 220 8.50 43.61 -2.34
N PRO A 221 9.33 43.11 -1.41
CA PRO A 221 10.28 43.97 -0.74
C PRO A 221 11.44 44.17 -1.73
N GLN A 222 11.57 45.39 -2.25
CA GLN A 222 12.68 45.93 -3.07
C GLN A 222 12.39 46.17 -4.56
N GLY A 223 11.76 47.32 -4.81
CA GLY A 223 12.10 48.38 -5.78
C GLY A 223 12.82 48.05 -7.09
N ARG A 224 12.17 48.43 -8.19
CA ARG A 224 12.54 49.61 -9.00
C ARG A 224 11.27 50.28 -9.51
#